data_AF-A0A6B0SI58-F1
#
_entry.id   AF-A0A6B0SI58-F1
#
_cell.length_a   1.000
_cell.length_b   1.000
_cell.length_c   1.000
_cell.angle_alpha   90.00
_cell.angle_beta   90.00
_cell.angle_gamma   90.00
#
_symmetry.space_group_name_H-M   'P 1'
#
loop_
_entity.id
_entity.type
_entity.pdbx_description
1 polymer ?
#
loop_
_entity_poly.entity_id
_entity_poly.type
_entity_poly.pdbx_seq_one_letter_code
_entity_poly.pdbx_strand_id
1 'polypeptide(L)' 'MSTTSTDEEPVGALEDMPPSAKLVAKVLEYNDGLTQKQLAEETLLPDRTVRYALTRLEEQNLVDSRFSFSDARKRVYTLS' A
#
# COMPACT_ATOMS: atom_id res chain seq x y z
N MET A 1 17.03 30.95 0.94
CA MET A 1 17.33 29.84 1.85
C MET A 1 16.28 29.88 2.94
N SER A 2 15.33 28.94 2.89
CA SER A 2 14.50 28.45 4.00
C SER A 2 13.56 27.42 3.38
N THR A 3 13.90 26.16 3.62
CA THR A 3 13.19 24.95 3.20
C THR A 3 11.92 24.83 4.03
N THR A 4 10.75 24.96 3.41
CA THR A 4 9.54 24.38 3.99
C THR A 4 9.54 22.92 3.58
N SER A 5 10.14 22.08 4.42
CA SER A 5 9.95 20.63 4.37
C SER A 5 8.48 20.39 4.65
N THR A 6 7.73 20.01 3.63
CA THR A 6 6.38 19.49 3.75
C THR A 6 6.48 18.12 4.41
N ASP A 7 6.55 18.11 5.74
CA ASP A 7 6.14 16.97 6.55
C ASP A 7 4.61 16.93 6.52
N GLU A 8 4.05 16.42 5.42
CA GLU A 8 2.70 15.86 5.46
C GLU A 8 2.82 14.54 6.21
N GLU A 9 2.47 14.58 7.50
CA GLU A 9 2.32 13.40 8.34
C GLU A 9 1.54 12.31 7.55
N PRO A 10 2.09 11.08 7.40
CA PRO A 10 1.49 10.03 6.55
C PRO A 10 0.05 9.67 6.95
N VAL A 11 -0.35 10.04 8.16
CA VAL A 11 -1.70 9.88 8.70
C VAL A 11 -2.73 10.71 7.92
N GLY A 12 -2.42 11.96 7.55
CA GLY A 12 -3.36 12.83 6.83
C GLY A 12 -3.61 12.35 5.40
N ALA A 13 -2.56 11.91 4.70
CA ALA A 13 -2.69 11.34 3.37
C ALA A 13 -3.56 10.06 3.37
N LEU A 14 -3.47 9.23 4.42
CA LEU A 14 -4.30 8.03 4.55
C LEU A 14 -5.77 8.35 4.87
N GLU A 15 -6.06 9.43 5.61
CA GLU A 15 -7.44 9.84 5.93
C GLU A 15 -8.27 10.13 4.66
N ASP A 16 -7.66 10.82 3.70
CA ASP A 16 -8.25 11.18 2.41
C ASP A 16 -8.31 10.01 1.41
N MET A 17 -7.70 8.86 1.72
CA MET A 17 -7.72 7.71 0.83
C MET A 17 -9.12 7.06 0.71
N PRO A 18 -9.43 6.46 -0.45
CA PRO A 18 -10.63 5.64 -0.62
C PRO A 18 -10.69 4.50 0.41
N PRO A 19 -11.90 4.02 0.79
CA PRO A 19 -12.05 2.95 1.78
C PRO A 19 -11.27 1.67 1.44
N SER A 20 -11.19 1.31 0.16
CA SER A 20 -10.43 0.14 -0.29
C SER A 20 -8.92 0.29 -0.05
N ALA A 21 -8.38 1.49 -0.25
CA ALA A 21 -6.96 1.78 0.00
C ALA A 21 -6.65 1.75 1.51
N LYS A 22 -7.52 2.36 2.32
CA LYS A 22 -7.42 2.28 3.79
C LYS A 22 -7.44 0.83 4.31
N LEU A 23 -8.34 0.00 3.77
CA LEU A 23 -8.40 -1.41 4.15
C LEU A 23 -7.11 -2.17 3.76
N VAL A 24 -6.59 -1.96 2.54
CA VAL A 24 -5.33 -2.59 2.12
C VAL A 24 -4.17 -2.15 3.02
N ALA A 25 -4.05 -0.86 3.32
CA ALA A 25 -3.04 -0.34 4.24
C ALA A 25 -3.17 -0.98 5.63
N LYS A 26 -4.41 -1.13 6.14
CA LYS A 26 -4.66 -1.77 7.43
C LYS A 26 -4.26 -3.24 7.44
N VAL A 27 -4.50 -3.98 6.35
CA VAL A 27 -4.04 -5.36 6.23
C VAL A 27 -2.52 -5.44 6.17
N LEU A 28 -1.85 -4.53 5.46
CA LEU A 28 -0.39 -4.45 5.45
C LEU A 28 0.19 -4.07 6.82
N GLU A 29 -0.49 -3.25 7.62
CA GLU A 29 -0.07 -2.94 9.00
C GLU A 29 0.03 -4.20 9.89
N TYR A 30 -0.83 -5.19 9.65
CA TYR A 30 -0.84 -6.45 10.41
C TYR A 30 0.10 -7.53 9.84
N ASN A 31 0.72 -7.30 8.68
CA ASN A 31 1.50 -8.31 7.96
C ASN A 31 2.84 -7.73 7.46
N ASP A 32 3.95 -8.44 7.66
CA ASP A 32 5.30 -7.99 7.25
C ASP A 32 5.56 -7.94 5.72
N GLY A 33 4.50 -8.09 4.92
CA GLY A 33 4.50 -7.88 3.48
C GLY A 33 3.72 -8.95 2.72
N LEU A 34 2.88 -8.51 1.80
CA LEU A 34 1.97 -9.39 1.06
C LEU A 34 2.07 -9.16 -0.44
N THR A 35 1.89 -10.23 -1.21
CA THR A 35 1.71 -10.11 -2.66
C THR A 35 0.30 -9.59 -2.99
N GLN A 36 0.10 -9.05 -4.19
CA GLN A 36 -1.23 -8.60 -4.64
C GLN A 36 -2.30 -9.68 -4.48
N LYS A 37 -1.98 -10.95 -4.76
CA LYS A 37 -2.91 -12.07 -4.62
C LYS A 37 -3.28 -12.32 -3.16
N GLN A 38 -2.29 -12.33 -2.26
CA GLN A 38 -2.55 -12.51 -0.82
C GLN A 38 -3.38 -11.34 -0.28
N LEU A 39 -3.12 -10.11 -0.72
CA LEU A 39 -3.94 -8.96 -0.34
C LEU A 39 -5.41 -9.12 -0.78
N ALA A 40 -5.66 -9.68 -1.97
CA ALA A 40 -7.03 -9.97 -2.40
C ALA A 40 -7.70 -11.03 -1.52
N GLU A 41 -6.96 -12.05 -1.10
CA GLU A 41 -7.44 -13.10 -0.20
C GLU A 41 -7.73 -12.57 1.21
N GLU A 42 -6.82 -11.78 1.79
CA GLU A 42 -6.96 -11.23 3.14
C GLU A 42 -8.04 -10.14 3.24
N THR A 43 -8.14 -9.27 2.21
CA THR A 43 -9.12 -8.17 2.22
C THR A 43 -10.49 -8.58 1.70
N LEU A 44 -10.60 -9.75 1.06
CA LEU A 44 -11.77 -10.21 0.31
C LEU A 44 -12.19 -9.24 -0.82
N LEU A 45 -11.29 -8.37 -1.27
CA LEU A 45 -11.53 -7.47 -2.38
C LEU A 45 -11.21 -8.16 -3.72
N PRO A 46 -11.91 -7.83 -4.81
CA PRO A 46 -11.52 -8.26 -6.14
C PRO A 46 -10.11 -7.78 -6.51
N ASP A 47 -9.36 -8.57 -7.29
CA ASP A 47 -7.99 -8.26 -7.71
C ASP A 47 -7.83 -6.85 -8.31
N ARG A 48 -8.83 -6.40 -9.08
CA ARG A 48 -8.84 -5.06 -9.69
C ARG A 48 -8.89 -3.95 -8.64
N THR A 49 -9.67 -4.16 -7.57
CA THR A 49 -9.80 -3.21 -6.47
C THR A 49 -8.52 -3.16 -5.63
N VAL A 50 -7.89 -4.32 -5.39
CA VAL A 50 -6.57 -4.37 -4.72
C VAL A 50 -5.53 -3.65 -5.54
N ARG A 51 -5.49 -3.86 -6.87
CA ARG A 51 -4.57 -3.13 -7.75
C ARG A 51 -4.78 -1.62 -7.65
N TYR A 52 -6.04 -1.19 -7.74
CA TYR A 52 -6.41 0.22 -7.62
C TYR A 52 -5.95 0.80 -6.27
N ALA A 53 -6.23 0.10 -5.17
CA ALA A 53 -5.81 0.50 -3.83
C ALA A 53 -4.28 0.65 -3.72
N LEU A 54 -3.52 -0.35 -4.17
CA LEU A 54 -2.06 -0.31 -4.15
C LEU A 54 -1.51 0.84 -5.01
N THR A 55 -2.07 1.09 -6.19
CA THR A 55 -1.67 2.23 -7.02
C THR A 55 -1.88 3.55 -6.28
N ARG A 56 -3.02 3.74 -5.60
CA ARG A 56 -3.26 4.96 -4.79
C ARG A 56 -2.30 5.11 -3.63
N LEU A 57 -1.99 4.02 -2.94
CA LEU A 57 -1.05 4.04 -1.82
C LEU A 57 0.40 4.32 -2.30
N GLU A 58 0.81 3.73 -3.44
CA GLU A 58 2.12 4.01 -4.05
C GLU A 58 2.23 5.46 -4.52
N GLU A 59 1.17 6.03 -5.12
CA GLU A 59 1.13 7.44 -5.54
C GLU A 59 1.35 8.41 -4.38
N GLN A 60 0.95 8.03 -3.16
CA GLN A 60 1.12 8.81 -1.94
C GLN A 60 2.36 8.39 -1.13
N ASN A 61 3.20 7.48 -1.66
CA ASN A 61 4.36 6.92 -0.97
C ASN A 61 4.02 6.32 0.41
N LEU A 62 2.82 5.75 0.56
CA LEU A 62 2.37 5.08 1.79
C LEU A 62 2.71 3.59 1.81
N VAL A 63 3.09 3.03 0.66
CA VAL A 63 3.54 1.65 0.54
C VAL A 63 4.74 1.53 -0.40
N ASP A 64 5.63 0.61 -0.04
CA ASP A 64 6.77 0.20 -0.86
C ASP A 64 6.48 -1.13 -1.55
N SER A 65 7.16 -1.37 -2.67
CA SER A 65 7.00 -2.60 -3.43
C SER A 65 8.32 -3.12 -4.00
N ARG A 66 8.66 -4.35 -3.60
CA ARG A 66 9.89 -5.05 -4.00
C ARG A 66 9.59 -6.36 -4.70
N PHE A 67 10.54 -6.88 -5.47
CA PHE A 67 10.41 -8.23 -6.03
C PHE A 67 10.35 -9.28 -4.93
N SER A 68 9.48 -10.26 -5.10
CA SER A 68 9.43 -11.42 -4.21
C SER A 68 10.71 -12.24 -4.38
N PHE A 69 11.28 -12.68 -3.25
CA PHE A 69 12.44 -13.58 -3.26
C PHE A 69 12.10 -14.96 -3.83
N SER A 70 10.85 -15.43 -3.66
CA SER A 70 10.42 -16.75 -4.13
C SER A 70 10.02 -16.78 -5.61
N ASP A 71 9.51 -15.67 -6.15
CA ASP A 71 9.18 -15.52 -7.58
C ASP A 71 9.35 -14.06 -7.98
N ALA A 72 10.47 -13.74 -8.64
CA ALA A 72 10.82 -12.36 -9.03
C ALA A 72 9.82 -11.69 -9.98
N ARG A 73 8.85 -12.42 -10.55
CA ARG A 73 7.76 -11.82 -11.34
C ARG A 73 6.67 -11.20 -10.47
N LYS A 74 6.63 -11.55 -9.18
CA LYS A 74 5.67 -11.04 -8.21
C LYS A 74 6.28 -9.90 -7.42
N ARG A 75 5.45 -8.94 -7.04
CA ARG A 75 5.81 -7.89 -6.07
C ARG A 75 5.25 -8.22 -4.69
N VAL A 76 6.02 -7.90 -3.67
CA VAL A 76 5.61 -7.89 -2.27
C VAL A 76 5.50 -6.44 -1.84
N TYR A 77 4.37 -6.09 -1.27
CA TYR A 77 4.04 -4.76 -0.79
C TYR A 77 4.20 -4.69 0.72
N THR A 78 4.76 -3.60 1.22
CA THR A 78 4.95 -3.32 2.66
C THR A 78 4.54 -1.88 2.94
N LEU A 79 4.12 -1.58 4.16
CA LEU A 79 3.91 -0.21 4.59
C LEU A 79 5.27 0.53 4.60
N SER A 80 5.28 1.78 4.14
CA SER A 80 6.47 2.66 4.13
C SER A 80 6.75 3.28 5.49
#